data_AF-A0A381ZGE3-F1
#
_entry.id   AF-A0A381ZGE3-F1
#
_cell.length_a   1.000
_cell.length_b   1.000
_cell.length_c   1.000
_cell.angle_alpha   90.00
_cell.angle_beta   90.00
_cell.angle_gamma   90.00
#
_symmetry.space_group_name_H-M   'P 1'
#
loop_
_entity.id
_entity.type
_entity.pdbx_description
1 polymer ?
#
loop_
_entity_poly.entity_id
_entity_poly.type
_entity_poly.pdbx_seq_one_letter_code
_entity_poly.pdbx_strand_id
1 'polypeptide(L)'
;MDHCLLIQANPLSTFYFYKNYLYCTKCTVVVTFYYTINMARRNYTYFDFTLSICSSCLNRVDAKVIFQNDHVYLLKNCPEHGREKTLIATDIGYYKKTRNYLKPSDVPLKFDRDVHYGCPYDCGLCTDHEQHSCVSIVEVTDRCNLTCPTCYASSSPTYGRHRTLDEVKTMLDVVVANEGEPDIV
;
A
#
# COMPACT_ATOMS: atom_id res chain seq x y z
N MET A 1 -3.67 49.42 -47.59
CA MET A 1 -2.69 50.19 -46.80
C MET A 1 -2.76 49.56 -45.43
N ASP A 2 -2.03 48.46 -45.26
CA ASP A 2 -2.34 47.51 -44.21
C ASP A 2 -1.29 47.64 -43.11
N HIS A 3 -1.76 48.12 -41.97
CA HIS A 3 -1.00 48.32 -40.75
C HIS A 3 -0.51 46.97 -40.21
N CYS A 4 0.81 46.75 -40.21
CA CYS A 4 1.43 45.62 -39.54
C CYS A 4 1.72 46.02 -38.08
N LEU A 5 0.92 45.47 -37.16
CA LEU A 5 1.10 45.62 -35.71
C LEU A 5 2.38 44.90 -35.25
N LEU A 6 3.35 45.67 -34.78
CA LEU A 6 4.50 45.17 -34.02
C LEU A 6 4.05 44.89 -32.59
N ILE A 7 4.04 43.62 -32.18
CA ILE A 7 3.85 43.22 -30.77
C ILE A 7 5.24 42.90 -30.20
N GLN A 8 5.72 43.75 -29.30
CA GLN A 8 6.95 43.53 -28.52
C GLN A 8 6.76 42.39 -27.52
N ALA A 9 7.73 41.47 -27.44
CA ALA A 9 7.76 40.39 -26.46
C ALA A 9 8.64 40.76 -25.24
N ASN A 10 8.11 40.49 -24.05
CA ASN A 10 8.71 40.75 -22.73
C ASN A 10 9.73 39.64 -22.35
N PRO A 11 10.91 39.90 -21.75
CA PRO A 11 12.03 38.95 -21.72
C PRO A 11 12.08 37.99 -20.51
N LEU A 12 10.96 37.51 -19.98
CA LEU A 12 10.94 36.70 -18.72
C LEU A 12 10.22 35.35 -18.79
N SER A 13 10.45 34.53 -19.81
CA SER A 13 10.06 33.11 -19.72
C SER A 13 10.88 32.13 -20.58
N THR A 14 11.26 31.04 -19.94
CA THR A 14 12.08 29.92 -20.43
C THR A 14 11.49 29.25 -21.67
N PHE A 15 12.32 29.00 -22.69
CA PHE A 15 11.95 28.40 -23.98
C PHE A 15 11.93 26.87 -23.91
N TYR A 16 10.92 26.25 -24.55
CA TYR A 16 10.98 24.84 -24.96
C TYR A 16 10.40 24.68 -26.37
N PHE A 17 11.15 24.01 -27.24
CA PHE A 17 10.82 23.74 -28.65
C PHE A 17 10.25 22.33 -28.80
N TYR A 18 9.14 22.17 -29.52
CA TYR A 18 8.78 20.90 -30.16
C TYR A 18 8.19 21.16 -31.55
N LYS A 19 8.76 20.47 -32.54
CA LYS A 19 8.50 20.57 -33.98
C LYS A 19 7.03 20.33 -34.33
N ASN A 20 6.48 21.18 -35.22
CA ASN A 20 5.64 20.79 -36.37
C ASN A 20 5.32 22.06 -37.20
N TYR A 21 6.06 22.28 -38.29
CA TYR A 21 5.84 23.41 -39.20
C TYR A 21 4.97 22.98 -40.40
N LEU A 22 3.89 23.73 -40.66
CA LEU A 22 3.22 23.76 -41.96
C LEU A 22 3.94 24.79 -42.85
N TYR A 23 4.44 24.35 -44.00
CA TYR A 23 5.13 25.23 -44.95
C TYR A 23 4.14 25.85 -45.94
N CYS A 24 4.04 27.19 -45.94
CA CYS A 24 3.40 27.98 -47.01
C CYS A 24 4.50 28.52 -47.94
N THR A 25 4.51 28.12 -49.21
CA THR A 25 5.61 28.37 -50.16
C THR A 25 5.70 29.81 -50.70
N LYS A 26 4.93 30.77 -50.17
CA LYS A 26 4.96 32.17 -50.62
C LYS A 26 5.11 33.22 -49.52
N CYS A 27 4.96 32.85 -48.26
CA CYS A 27 5.12 33.78 -47.14
C CYS A 27 5.80 33.02 -46.00
N THR A 28 7.02 33.39 -45.64
CA THR A 28 7.71 32.87 -44.44
C THR A 28 7.07 33.46 -43.19
N VAL A 29 5.78 33.18 -42.96
CA VAL A 29 5.09 33.48 -41.72
C VAL A 29 5.12 32.19 -40.90
N VAL A 30 6.08 32.13 -39.97
CA VAL A 30 6.05 31.12 -38.93
C VAL A 30 4.93 31.51 -37.96
N VAL A 31 3.75 30.94 -38.15
CA VAL A 31 2.67 31.04 -37.17
C VAL A 31 3.00 30.08 -36.03
N THR A 32 3.68 30.60 -34.99
CA THR A 32 3.90 29.84 -33.76
C THR A 32 2.58 29.81 -32.99
N PHE A 33 1.91 28.65 -33.00
CA PHE A 33 0.79 28.41 -32.10
C PHE A 33 1.34 28.19 -30.68
N TYR A 34 1.20 29.19 -29.81
CA TYR A 34 1.48 29.05 -28.39
C TYR A 34 0.30 28.34 -27.73
N TYR A 35 0.46 27.05 -27.43
CA TYR A 35 -0.48 26.36 -26.55
C TYR A 35 -0.06 26.60 -25.10
N THR A 36 -0.83 27.38 -24.36
CA THR A 36 -0.72 27.47 -22.91
C THR A 36 -1.23 26.15 -22.34
N ILE A 37 -0.35 25.17 -22.12
CA ILE A 37 -0.74 23.91 -21.47
C ILE A 37 -1.01 24.21 -20.00
N ASN A 38 -2.29 24.40 -19.67
CA ASN A 38 -2.72 24.52 -18.29
C ASN A 38 -2.71 23.12 -17.65
N MET A 39 -1.55 22.71 -17.12
CA MET A 39 -1.37 21.38 -16.54
C MET A 39 -2.16 21.26 -15.23
N ALA A 40 -3.23 20.46 -15.24
CA ALA A 40 -3.94 20.10 -14.03
C ALA A 40 -2.99 19.38 -13.06
N ARG A 41 -2.79 19.95 -11.86
CA ARG A 41 -1.97 19.35 -10.80
C ARG A 41 -2.85 18.57 -9.82
N ARG A 42 -2.33 17.46 -9.32
CA ARG A 42 -2.93 16.75 -8.18
C ARG A 42 -2.70 17.56 -6.91
N ASN A 43 -3.64 17.49 -5.97
CA ASN A 43 -3.54 18.11 -4.64
C ASN A 43 -2.81 17.21 -3.63
N TYR A 44 -1.89 16.36 -4.09
CA TYR A 44 -1.07 15.47 -3.28
C TYR A 44 0.24 15.16 -3.98
N THR A 45 1.24 14.77 -3.21
CA THR A 45 2.52 14.27 -3.73
C THR A 45 2.50 12.74 -3.71
N TYR A 46 2.87 12.11 -4.83
CA TYR A 46 3.11 10.67 -4.87
C TYR A 46 4.43 10.34 -4.20
N PHE A 47 4.44 9.35 -3.30
CA PHE A 47 5.65 8.91 -2.61
C PHE A 47 6.09 7.52 -3.04
N ASP A 48 5.17 6.55 -3.05
CA ASP A 48 5.51 5.17 -3.38
C ASP A 48 4.31 4.34 -3.87
N PHE A 49 4.60 3.17 -4.42
CA PHE A 49 3.64 2.15 -4.77
C PHE A 49 3.73 0.98 -3.78
N THR A 50 2.58 0.41 -3.43
CA THR A 50 2.52 -0.77 -2.56
C THR A 50 1.23 -1.55 -2.84
N LEU A 51 1.11 -2.73 -2.24
CA LEU A 51 -0.11 -3.51 -2.22
C LEU A 51 -0.89 -3.26 -0.92
N SER A 52 -2.19 -3.44 -0.97
CA SER A 52 -3.09 -3.34 0.18
C SER A 52 -4.26 -4.31 -0.02
N ILE A 53 -5.19 -4.31 0.93
CA ILE A 53 -6.51 -4.94 0.79
C ILE A 53 -7.64 -3.90 0.67
N CYS A 54 -8.70 -4.25 -0.04
CA CYS A 54 -9.96 -3.51 -0.04
C CYS A 54 -10.64 -3.67 1.33
N SER A 55 -11.15 -2.59 1.93
CA SER A 55 -11.83 -2.67 3.23
C SER A 55 -13.22 -3.33 3.17
N SER A 56 -13.77 -3.55 1.97
CA SER A 56 -15.09 -4.17 1.78
C SER A 56 -14.99 -5.66 1.44
N CYS A 57 -14.26 -6.03 0.38
CA CYS A 57 -14.14 -7.43 -0.04
C CYS A 57 -12.84 -8.14 0.39
N LEU A 58 -11.92 -7.44 1.06
CA LEU A 58 -10.64 -7.97 1.52
C LEU A 58 -9.69 -8.50 0.41
N ASN A 59 -10.07 -8.33 -0.86
CA ASN A 59 -9.21 -8.67 -1.99
C ASN A 59 -7.97 -7.77 -2.05
N ARG A 60 -6.87 -8.35 -2.53
CA ARG A 60 -5.62 -7.63 -2.78
C ARG A 60 -5.82 -6.58 -3.87
N VAL A 61 -5.33 -5.37 -3.62
CA VAL A 61 -5.46 -4.21 -4.51
C VAL A 61 -4.16 -3.41 -4.55
N ASP A 62 -3.94 -2.74 -5.67
CA ASP A 62 -2.87 -1.76 -5.81
C ASP A 62 -3.16 -0.51 -4.99
N ALA A 63 -2.11 0.03 -4.38
CA ALA A 63 -2.19 1.25 -3.58
C ALA A 63 -1.00 2.17 -3.85
N LYS A 64 -1.25 3.47 -3.71
CA LYS A 64 -0.20 4.49 -3.72
C LYS A 64 -0.07 5.10 -2.34
N VAL A 65 1.14 5.19 -1.83
CA VAL A 65 1.46 6.05 -0.69
C VAL A 65 1.56 7.48 -1.20
N ILE A 66 0.74 8.37 -0.64
CA ILE A 66 0.70 9.78 -1.01
C ILE A 66 0.85 10.67 0.23
N PHE A 67 1.38 11.88 0.02
CA PHE A 67 1.40 12.94 1.02
C PHE A 67 0.38 14.01 0.65
N GLN A 68 -0.50 14.32 1.60
CA GLN A 68 -1.56 15.31 1.43
C GLN A 68 -1.88 15.94 2.78
N ASN A 69 -1.97 17.28 2.84
CA ASN A 69 -2.33 18.01 4.06
C ASN A 69 -1.50 17.58 5.28
N ASP A 70 -0.18 17.45 5.13
CA ASP A 70 0.78 17.01 6.15
C ASP A 70 0.60 15.58 6.70
N HIS A 71 -0.26 14.78 6.08
CA HIS A 71 -0.52 13.39 6.43
C HIS A 71 -0.09 12.43 5.31
N VAL A 72 0.06 11.16 5.67
CA VAL A 72 0.36 10.06 4.75
C VAL A 72 -0.88 9.19 4.56
N TYR A 73 -1.26 8.96 3.31
CA TYR A 73 -2.41 8.15 2.95
C TYR A 73 -2.05 7.01 2.00
N LEU A 74 -2.78 5.90 2.10
CA LEU A 74 -2.93 4.93 1.01
C LEU A 74 -4.10 5.34 0.13
N LEU A 75 -3.83 5.49 -1.15
CA LEU A 75 -4.84 5.65 -2.19
C LEU A 75 -4.99 4.31 -2.92
N LYS A 76 -6.06 3.58 -2.60
CA LYS A 76 -6.35 2.23 -3.08
C LYS A 76 -7.38 2.27 -4.21
N ASN A 77 -7.34 1.28 -5.11
CA ASN A 77 -8.31 1.17 -6.20
C ASN A 77 -8.79 -0.29 -6.36
N CYS A 78 -9.96 -0.59 -5.80
CA CYS A 78 -10.62 -1.89 -5.95
C CYS A 78 -11.43 -1.91 -7.26
N PRO A 79 -11.34 -2.96 -8.08
CA PRO A 79 -12.16 -3.10 -9.29
C PRO A 79 -13.67 -3.10 -9.02
N GLU A 80 -14.09 -3.61 -7.86
CA GLU A 80 -15.50 -3.74 -7.48
C GLU A 80 -16.01 -2.54 -6.66
N HIS A 81 -15.21 -2.07 -5.70
CA HIS A 81 -15.63 -1.05 -4.72
C HIS A 81 -15.08 0.35 -5.02
N GLY A 82 -14.27 0.50 -6.07
CA GLY A 82 -13.72 1.78 -6.51
C GLY A 82 -12.56 2.28 -5.66
N ARG A 83 -12.42 3.61 -5.60
CA ARG A 83 -11.28 4.29 -4.98
C ARG A 83 -11.53 4.51 -3.49
N GLU A 84 -10.50 4.23 -2.70
CA GLU A 84 -10.52 4.42 -1.25
C GLU A 84 -9.27 5.18 -0.82
N LYS A 85 -9.39 6.06 0.18
CA LYS A 85 -8.27 6.79 0.78
C LYS A 85 -8.21 6.51 2.28
N THR A 86 -7.13 5.90 2.73
CA THR A 86 -6.94 5.47 4.13
C THR A 86 -5.76 6.22 4.74
N LEU A 87 -5.93 6.81 5.91
CA LEU A 87 -4.84 7.45 6.65
C LEU A 87 -3.91 6.38 7.23
N ILE A 88 -2.59 6.50 7.03
CA ILE A 88 -1.60 5.55 7.57
C ILE A 88 -0.56 6.20 8.48
N ALA A 89 -0.34 7.52 8.38
CA ALA A 89 0.48 8.25 9.33
C ALA A 89 0.11 9.73 9.35
N THR A 90 0.30 10.37 10.51
CA THR A 90 0.01 11.79 10.75
C THR A 90 1.25 12.69 10.62
N ASP A 91 2.44 12.11 10.46
CA ASP A 91 3.70 12.84 10.31
C ASP A 91 4.50 12.27 9.14
N ILE A 92 4.65 13.09 8.09
CA ILE A 92 5.42 12.75 6.88
C ILE A 92 6.92 12.61 7.18
N GLY A 93 7.47 13.46 8.05
CA GLY A 93 8.88 13.45 8.41
C GLY A 93 9.26 12.17 9.14
N TYR A 94 8.45 11.77 10.12
CA TYR A 94 8.61 10.50 10.81
C TYR A 94 8.44 9.31 9.86
N TYR A 95 7.39 9.29 9.03
CA TYR A 95 7.15 8.21 8.06
C TYR A 95 8.31 8.03 7.08
N LYS A 96 8.98 9.10 6.65
CA LYS A 96 10.19 8.98 5.82
C LYS A 96 11.37 8.41 6.59
N LYS A 97 11.54 8.81 7.86
CA LYS A 97 12.64 8.34 8.71
C LYS A 97 12.55 6.84 9.02
N THR A 98 11.36 6.25 9.09
CA THR A 98 11.22 4.81 9.38
C THR A 98 11.99 3.93 8.40
N ARG A 99 12.13 4.35 7.13
CA ARG A 99 12.93 3.64 6.12
C ARG A 99 14.42 3.56 6.43
N ASN A 100 14.93 4.42 7.31
CA ASN A 100 16.33 4.41 7.73
C ASN A 100 16.60 3.43 8.89
N TYR A 101 15.55 2.86 9.50
CA TYR A 101 15.65 1.99 10.67
C TYR A 101 15.13 0.57 10.38
N LEU A 102 15.18 0.15 9.12
CA LEU A 102 14.83 -1.21 8.72
C LEU A 102 15.92 -2.17 9.23
N LYS A 103 15.52 -3.19 9.99
CA LYS A 103 16.39 -4.31 10.35
C LYS A 103 16.37 -5.37 9.24
N PRO A 104 17.44 -6.17 9.10
CA PRO A 104 17.37 -7.42 8.34
C PRO A 104 16.24 -8.31 8.82
N SER A 105 15.73 -9.15 7.92
CA SER A 105 14.71 -10.14 8.24
C SER A 105 15.22 -11.14 9.26
N ASP A 106 14.36 -11.49 10.23
CA ASP A 106 14.59 -12.61 11.13
C ASP A 106 13.68 -13.73 10.63
N VAL A 107 14.22 -14.93 10.43
CA VAL A 107 13.48 -16.06 9.85
C VAL A 107 13.31 -17.17 10.88
N PRO A 108 12.22 -17.94 10.83
CA PRO A 108 12.05 -19.09 11.69
C PRO A 108 13.07 -20.19 11.38
N LEU A 109 13.24 -21.15 12.29
CA LEU A 109 14.02 -22.37 12.05
C LEU A 109 13.39 -23.23 10.94
N LYS A 110 12.07 -23.16 10.82
CA LYS A 110 11.29 -23.90 9.82
C LYS A 110 10.11 -23.07 9.34
N PHE A 111 9.95 -23.02 8.02
CA PHE A 111 8.75 -22.50 7.37
C PHE A 111 7.67 -23.59 7.27
N ASP A 112 6.40 -23.19 7.38
CA ASP A 112 5.28 -24.12 7.32
C ASP A 112 4.83 -24.43 5.88
N ARG A 113 5.14 -23.53 4.94
CA ARG A 113 4.58 -23.62 3.59
C ARG A 113 5.36 -22.82 2.54
N ASP A 114 5.28 -23.31 1.30
CA ASP A 114 5.72 -22.58 0.11
C ASP A 114 4.69 -21.54 -0.35
N VAL A 115 5.19 -20.56 -1.11
CA VAL A 115 4.38 -19.49 -1.71
C VAL A 115 3.80 -19.91 -3.05
N HIS A 116 2.49 -19.68 -3.24
CA HIS A 116 1.73 -20.05 -4.43
C HIS A 116 0.99 -18.85 -5.06
N TYR A 117 0.17 -18.17 -4.26
CA TYR A 117 -0.64 -16.98 -4.60
C TYR A 117 -0.07 -15.66 -4.03
N GLY A 118 0.90 -15.75 -3.11
CA GLY A 118 1.57 -14.64 -2.45
C GLY A 118 0.77 -14.03 -1.29
N CYS A 119 1.33 -13.01 -0.65
CA CYS A 119 0.66 -12.28 0.43
C CYS A 119 -0.60 -11.55 -0.10
N PRO A 120 -1.75 -11.59 0.60
CA PRO A 120 -2.00 -12.21 1.91
C PRO A 120 -2.58 -13.64 1.85
N TYR A 121 -2.78 -14.20 0.66
CA TYR A 121 -3.46 -15.48 0.48
C TYR A 121 -2.64 -16.67 0.96
N ASP A 122 -1.31 -16.52 0.98
CA ASP A 122 -0.41 -17.50 1.56
C ASP A 122 0.15 -17.11 2.93
N CYS A 123 -0.44 -16.10 3.57
CA CYS A 123 0.09 -15.55 4.82
C CYS A 123 0.05 -16.59 5.96
N GLY A 124 1.09 -16.56 6.78
CA GLY A 124 1.53 -17.56 7.74
C GLY A 124 3.07 -17.51 7.81
N LEU A 125 3.74 -18.52 8.36
CA LEU A 125 5.20 -18.68 8.25
C LEU A 125 5.58 -19.26 6.87
N CYS A 126 5.27 -18.53 5.80
CA CYS A 126 5.63 -18.92 4.43
C CYS A 126 7.07 -18.52 4.09
N THR A 127 7.64 -19.08 3.02
CA THR A 127 9.03 -18.81 2.61
C THR A 127 9.33 -17.36 2.20
N ASP A 128 8.32 -16.56 1.86
CA ASP A 128 8.45 -15.10 1.66
C ASP A 128 8.22 -14.29 2.95
N HIS A 129 8.00 -14.94 4.10
CA HIS A 129 7.76 -14.26 5.36
C HIS A 129 9.07 -13.74 5.97
N GLU A 130 9.21 -12.43 6.04
CA GLU A 130 10.44 -11.73 6.48
C GLU A 130 10.51 -11.52 8.01
N GLN A 131 9.73 -12.28 8.78
CA GLN A 131 9.73 -12.23 10.24
C GLN A 131 9.56 -13.62 10.84
N HIS A 132 10.06 -13.83 12.05
CA HIS A 132 9.79 -15.02 12.85
C HIS A 132 8.63 -14.73 13.82
N SER A 133 8.07 -15.75 14.45
CA SER A 133 6.97 -15.59 15.41
C SER A 133 7.49 -15.18 16.78
N CYS A 134 7.80 -13.89 16.96
CA CYS A 134 8.27 -13.37 18.26
C CYS A 134 7.27 -13.66 19.41
N VAL A 135 5.97 -13.71 19.10
CA VAL A 135 4.90 -14.07 20.02
C VAL A 135 3.90 -14.95 19.28
N SER A 136 3.71 -16.17 19.77
CA SER A 136 2.72 -17.11 19.24
C SER A 136 1.47 -17.12 20.11
N ILE A 137 0.31 -16.85 19.51
CA ILE A 137 -0.99 -16.94 20.19
C ILE A 137 -1.64 -18.26 19.80
N VAL A 138 -1.77 -19.18 20.76
CA VAL A 138 -2.46 -20.46 20.56
C VAL A 138 -3.86 -20.35 21.14
N GLU A 139 -4.86 -20.28 20.28
CA GLU A 139 -6.25 -20.33 20.69
C GLU A 139 -6.59 -21.76 21.15
N VAL A 140 -7.00 -21.92 22.41
CA VAL A 140 -7.41 -23.23 22.97
C VAL A 140 -8.92 -23.47 22.88
N THR A 141 -9.70 -22.45 22.53
CA THR A 141 -11.14 -22.55 22.34
C THR A 141 -11.69 -21.41 21.49
N ASP A 142 -12.75 -21.72 20.73
CA ASP A 142 -13.58 -20.72 20.04
C ASP A 142 -14.82 -20.33 20.85
N ARG A 143 -15.01 -20.88 22.06
CA ARG A 143 -16.18 -20.62 22.90
C ARG A 143 -15.91 -19.51 23.90
N CYS A 144 -16.90 -18.65 24.08
CA CYS A 144 -16.94 -17.66 25.14
C CYS A 144 -18.29 -17.74 25.83
N ASN A 145 -18.39 -17.47 27.13
CA ASN A 145 -19.67 -17.37 27.82
C ASN A 145 -20.36 -15.99 27.61
N LEU A 146 -19.83 -15.15 26.71
CA LEU A 146 -20.34 -13.83 26.37
C LEU A 146 -20.59 -13.72 24.85
N THR A 147 -21.53 -12.85 24.47
CA THR A 147 -21.84 -12.49 23.07
C THR A 147 -21.57 -11.00 22.87
N CYS A 148 -20.30 -10.60 22.96
CA CYS A 148 -19.90 -9.21 22.86
C CYS A 148 -20.06 -8.69 21.41
N PRO A 149 -20.62 -7.49 21.18
CA PRO A 149 -20.78 -6.93 19.84
C PRO A 149 -19.44 -6.58 19.15
N THR A 150 -18.35 -6.56 19.90
CA THR A 150 -16.99 -6.21 19.45
C THR A 150 -16.01 -7.40 19.54
N CYS A 151 -16.52 -8.64 19.54
CA CYS A 151 -15.66 -9.82 19.64
C CYS A 151 -14.72 -9.94 18.41
N TYR A 152 -13.41 -9.98 18.66
CA TYR A 152 -12.40 -10.18 17.61
C TYR A 152 -12.36 -11.62 17.08
N ALA A 153 -12.49 -12.61 17.97
CA ALA A 153 -12.41 -14.04 17.65
C ALA A 153 -13.74 -14.65 17.18
N SER A 154 -14.81 -13.85 17.06
CA SER A 154 -16.18 -14.32 16.77
C SER A 154 -16.69 -15.43 17.71
N SER A 155 -16.13 -15.53 18.91
CA SER A 155 -16.48 -16.54 19.91
C SER A 155 -17.82 -16.24 20.56
N SER A 156 -18.58 -17.29 20.91
CA SER A 156 -19.85 -17.13 21.62
C SER A 156 -20.24 -18.39 22.42
N PRO A 157 -21.33 -18.34 23.22
CA PRO A 157 -21.81 -19.52 23.92
C PRO A 157 -22.36 -20.58 22.96
N THR A 158 -22.73 -20.22 21.73
CA THR A 158 -23.40 -21.10 20.76
C THR A 158 -22.55 -21.41 19.52
N TYR A 159 -21.35 -20.84 19.41
CA TYR A 159 -20.45 -21.03 18.28
C TYR A 159 -19.13 -21.65 18.74
N GLY A 160 -18.57 -22.52 17.91
CA GLY A 160 -17.22 -23.04 18.09
C GLY A 160 -17.08 -24.22 19.07
N ARG A 161 -15.83 -24.57 19.40
CA ARG A 161 -15.51 -25.72 20.26
C ARG A 161 -14.33 -25.45 21.20
N HIS A 162 -14.16 -26.32 22.19
CA HIS A 162 -12.90 -26.44 22.89
C HIS A 162 -11.99 -27.37 22.07
N ARG A 163 -10.70 -27.03 21.92
CA ARG A 163 -9.74 -27.98 21.35
C ARG A 163 -9.47 -29.11 22.35
N THR A 164 -9.20 -30.30 21.84
CA THR A 164 -8.74 -31.41 22.68
C THR A 164 -7.32 -31.14 23.17
N LEU A 165 -6.90 -31.81 24.24
CA LEU A 165 -5.53 -31.67 24.72
C LEU A 165 -4.50 -32.08 23.66
N ASP A 166 -4.79 -33.11 22.85
CA ASP A 166 -3.88 -33.59 21.80
C ASP A 166 -3.76 -32.59 20.64
N GLU A 167 -4.85 -31.89 20.30
CA GLU A 167 -4.77 -30.77 19.34
C GLU A 167 -3.91 -29.63 19.90
N VAL A 168 -4.09 -29.28 21.18
CA VAL A 168 -3.29 -28.22 21.82
C VAL A 168 -1.81 -28.59 21.85
N LYS A 169 -1.47 -29.83 22.19
CA LYS A 169 -0.08 -30.33 22.11
C LYS A 169 0.46 -30.21 20.69
N THR A 170 -0.30 -30.65 19.68
CA THR A 170 0.11 -30.55 18.27
C THR A 170 0.36 -29.09 17.86
N MET A 171 -0.50 -28.15 18.28
CA MET A 171 -0.33 -26.72 18.01
C MET A 171 0.96 -26.18 18.65
N LEU A 172 1.27 -26.57 19.89
CA LEU A 172 2.51 -26.19 20.57
C LEU A 172 3.74 -26.83 19.92
N ASP A 173 3.65 -28.10 19.51
CA ASP A 173 4.73 -28.79 18.81
C ASP A 173 5.09 -28.11 17.49
N VAL A 174 4.11 -27.56 16.77
CA VAL A 174 4.34 -26.75 15.56
C VAL A 174 5.09 -25.46 15.89
N VAL A 175 4.67 -24.74 16.94
CA VAL A 175 5.36 -23.51 17.38
C VAL A 175 6.82 -23.80 17.73
N VAL A 176 7.06 -24.86 18.51
CA VAL A 176 8.42 -25.28 18.90
C VAL A 176 9.25 -25.72 17.69
N ALA A 177 8.65 -26.44 16.74
CA ALA A 177 9.35 -26.84 15.52
C ALA A 177 9.76 -25.64 14.64
N ASN A 178 8.99 -24.55 14.67
CA ASN A 178 9.23 -23.37 13.85
C ASN A 178 10.17 -22.36 14.52
N GLU A 179 10.07 -22.17 15.84
CA GLU A 179 10.78 -21.10 16.56
C GLU A 179 11.82 -21.61 17.56
N GLY A 180 11.80 -22.90 17.90
CA GLY A 180 12.69 -23.48 18.90
C GLY A 180 12.09 -23.42 20.30
N GLU A 181 12.89 -22.99 21.29
CA GLU A 181 12.50 -22.99 22.69
C GLU A 181 11.72 -21.70 23.06
N PRO A 182 10.50 -21.79 23.61
CA PRO A 182 9.78 -20.61 24.08
C PRO A 182 10.45 -20.00 25.31
N ASP A 183 10.82 -18.72 25.24
CA ASP A 183 11.47 -18.01 26.35
C ASP A 183 10.55 -17.81 27.57
N ILE A 184 9.25 -17.62 27.33
CA ILE A 184 8.22 -17.35 28.34
C ILE A 184 6.93 -18.06 27.92
N VAL A 185 6.35 -18.86 28.82
CA VAL A 185 5.08 -19.60 28.63
C VAL A 185 4.06 -19.20 29.67
#